data_AF-A0A420M630-F1
#
_entry.id   AF-A0A420M630-F1
#
_cell.length_a   1.000
_cell.length_b   1.000
_cell.length_c   1.000
_cell.angle_alpha   90.00
_cell.angle_beta   90.00
_cell.angle_gamma   90.00
#
_symmetry.space_group_name_H-M   'P 1'
#
loop_
_entity.id
_entity.type
_entity.pdbx_description
1 polymer ?
#
loop_
_entity_poly.entity_id
_entity_poly.type
_entity_poly.pdbx_seq_one_letter_code
_entity_poly.pdbx_strand_id
1 'polypeptide(L)' 'MLPKQTYHVFMDNLFASPNLFRALREAGHGATGTARPNCGITKELKLAKGKDKAGASGVKYNEVKSIPTIDGLVAQIAW' A
#
# COMPACT_ATOMS: atom_id res chain seq x y z
N MET A 1 14.76 20.55 -12.31
CA MET A 1 13.79 20.34 -11.21
C MET A 1 12.40 20.20 -11.80
N LEU A 2 11.53 19.42 -11.16
CA LEU A 2 10.12 19.34 -11.55
C LEU A 2 9.41 20.68 -11.21
N PRO A 3 8.40 21.10 -12.01
CA PRO A 3 7.56 22.26 -11.68
C PRO A 3 6.89 22.16 -10.30
N LYS A 4 6.51 23.30 -9.74
CA LYS A 4 5.72 23.32 -8.49
C LYS A 4 4.24 23.03 -8.81
N GLN A 5 3.84 21.77 -8.67
CA GLN A 5 2.47 21.30 -8.90
C GLN A 5 2.16 20.04 -8.07
N THR A 6 0.90 19.62 -8.04
CA THR A 6 0.50 18.33 -7.48
C THR A 6 0.87 17.20 -8.42
N TYR A 7 1.50 16.16 -7.87
CA TYR A 7 1.88 14.95 -8.60
C TYR A 7 1.18 13.72 -8.05
N HIS A 8 1.10 12.69 -8.88
CA HIS A 8 0.84 11.31 -8.45
C HIS A 8 2.12 10.50 -8.61
N VAL A 9 2.68 10.02 -7.51
CA VAL A 9 3.97 9.33 -7.48
C VAL A 9 3.73 7.82 -7.56
N PHE A 10 4.28 7.17 -8.58
CA PHE A 10 4.38 5.71 -8.64
C PHE A 10 5.73 5.28 -8.10
N MET A 11 5.74 4.32 -7.17
CA MET A 11 6.98 3.90 -6.53
C MET A 11 7.11 2.38 -6.39
N ASP A 12 8.38 1.95 -6.43
CA ASP A 12 8.75 0.57 -6.18
C ASP A 12 8.62 0.20 -4.69
N ASN A 13 8.53 -1.11 -4.44
CA ASN A 13 8.40 -1.70 -3.11
C ASN A 13 9.55 -1.40 -2.16
N LEU A 14 10.71 -0.96 -2.67
CA LEU A 14 11.83 -0.54 -1.84
C LEU A 14 11.50 0.75 -1.06
N PHE A 15 10.66 1.62 -1.62
CA PHE A 15 10.35 2.94 -1.05
C PHE A 15 8.96 3.00 -0.42
N ALA A 16 8.04 2.13 -0.83
CA ALA A 16 6.66 2.21 -0.41
C ALA A 16 6.46 1.87 1.08
N SER A 17 5.92 2.82 1.83
CA SER A 17 5.48 2.65 3.21
C SER A 17 4.31 3.57 3.53
N PRO A 18 3.45 3.24 4.51
CA PRO A 18 2.36 4.12 4.91
C PRO A 18 2.82 5.50 5.38
N ASN A 19 3.98 5.59 6.03
CA ASN A 19 4.51 6.87 6.49
C ASN A 19 4.88 7.79 5.32
N LEU A 20 5.52 7.25 4.29
CA LEU A 20 5.84 8.04 3.09
C LEU A 20 4.56 8.46 2.34
N PHE A 21 3.57 7.58 2.25
CA PHE A 21 2.31 7.88 1.56
C PHE A 21 1.52 8.95 2.31
N ARG A 22 1.51 8.90 3.64
CA ARG A 22 0.93 9.96 4.48
C ARG A 22 1.63 11.30 4.25
N ALA A 23 2.97 11.31 4.26
CA ALA A 23 3.75 12.52 4.01
C ALA A 23 3.49 13.12 2.62
N LEU A 24 3.38 12.27 1.58
CA LEU A 24 3.03 12.73 0.23
C LEU A 24 1.62 13.32 0.20
N ARG A 25 0.66 12.68 0.88
CA ARG A 25 -0.71 13.21 1.01
C ARG A 25 -0.74 14.57 1.70
N GLU A 26 -0.01 14.72 2.81
CA GLU A 26 0.11 16.00 3.54
C GLU A 26 0.78 17.08 2.69
N ALA A 27 1.72 16.71 1.82
CA ALA A 27 2.34 17.60 0.84
C ALA A 27 1.44 17.91 -0.38
N GLY A 28 0.21 17.36 -0.45
CA GLY A 28 -0.73 17.57 -1.55
C GLY A 28 -0.42 16.73 -2.79
N HIS A 29 0.15 15.54 -2.61
CA HIS A 29 0.50 14.59 -3.66
C HIS A 29 -0.20 13.24 -3.48
N GLY A 30 -0.59 12.63 -4.59
CA GLY A 30 -1.05 11.24 -4.64
C GLY A 30 0.13 10.28 -4.67
N ALA A 31 -0.07 9.05 -4.20
CA ALA A 31 0.95 8.01 -4.27
C ALA A 31 0.32 6.63 -4.42
N THR A 32 0.91 5.80 -5.29
CA THR A 32 0.60 4.38 -5.42
C THR A 32 1.90 3.60 -5.56
N GLY A 33 2.00 2.46 -4.89
CA GLY A 33 3.15 1.59 -5.00
C GLY A 33 2.82 0.21 -4.50
N THR A 34 3.60 -0.77 -4.94
CA THR A 34 3.63 -2.08 -4.28
C THR A 34 4.48 -1.95 -3.03
N ALA A 35 4.22 -2.73 -1.97
CA ALA A 35 4.97 -2.63 -0.73
C ALA A 35 5.38 -4.02 -0.23
N ARG A 36 6.55 -4.10 0.43
CA ARG A 36 6.98 -5.34 1.07
C ARG A 36 6.20 -5.57 2.36
N PRO A 37 5.97 -6.83 2.77
CA PRO A 37 5.27 -7.13 4.02
C PRO A 37 5.91 -6.47 5.26
N ASN A 38 7.21 -6.22 5.27
CA ASN A 38 7.90 -5.56 6.38
C ASN A 38 7.82 -4.03 6.39
N CYS A 39 7.19 -3.38 5.40
CA CYS A 39 7.13 -1.92 5.28
C CYS A 39 5.85 -1.30 5.90
N GLY A 40 5.45 -1.72 7.10
CA GLY A 40 4.28 -1.15 7.79
C GLY A 40 2.91 -1.65 7.31
N ILE A 41 2.88 -2.77 6.58
CA ILE A 41 1.64 -3.45 6.18
C ILE A 41 0.94 -4.06 7.41
N THR A 42 -0.39 -4.09 7.40
CA THR A 42 -1.23 -4.67 8.47
C THR A 42 -0.96 -6.16 8.62
N LYS A 43 -1.09 -6.69 9.85
CA LYS A 43 -0.81 -8.10 10.15
C LYS A 43 -1.70 -9.04 9.33
N GLU A 44 -2.94 -8.63 9.12
CA GLU A 44 -3.96 -9.32 8.33
C GLU A 44 -3.52 -9.50 6.89
N LEU A 45 -3.00 -8.44 6.25
CA LEU A 45 -2.51 -8.52 4.87
C LEU A 45 -1.18 -9.26 4.76
N LYS A 46 -0.29 -9.16 5.76
CA LYS A 46 0.92 -9.99 5.82
C LYS A 46 0.59 -11.48 5.88
N LEU A 47 -0.38 -11.85 6.73
CA LEU A 47 -0.83 -13.23 6.85
C LEU A 47 -1.48 -13.73 5.55
N ALA A 48 -2.34 -12.91 4.93
CA ALA A 48 -2.93 -13.22 3.63
C ALA A 48 -1.85 -13.47 2.57
N LYS A 49 -0.81 -12.61 2.50
CA LYS A 49 0.31 -12.81 1.56
C LYS A 49 1.11 -14.08 1.86
N GLY A 50 1.26 -14.46 3.13
CA GLY A 50 1.90 -15.72 3.51
C GLY A 50 1.11 -16.94 3.02
N LYS A 51 -0.20 -16.93 3.19
CA LYS A 51 -1.09 -18.00 2.72
C LYS A 51 -1.14 -18.07 1.19
N ASP A 52 -1.15 -16.92 0.52
CA ASP A 52 -1.05 -16.80 -0.94
C ASP A 52 0.17 -17.54 -1.49
N LYS A 53 1.36 -17.32 -0.89
CA LYS A 53 2.58 -18.05 -1.26
C LYS A 53 2.50 -19.57 -1.08
N ALA A 54 1.61 -20.04 -0.20
CA ALA A 54 1.34 -21.45 0.02
C ALA A 54 0.20 -22.00 -0.87
N GLY A 55 -0.31 -21.21 -1.82
CA GLY A 55 -1.43 -21.59 -2.70
C GLY A 55 -2.80 -21.49 -2.04
N ALA A 56 -2.91 -20.80 -0.89
CA ALA A 56 -4.12 -20.72 -0.07
C ALA A 56 -4.54 -19.27 0.21
N SER A 57 -4.45 -18.37 -0.78
CA SER A 57 -4.69 -16.93 -0.62
C SER A 57 -6.01 -16.61 0.11
N GLY A 58 -7.06 -17.41 -0.15
CA GLY A 58 -8.40 -17.21 0.38
C GLY A 58 -9.14 -16.02 -0.25
N VAL A 59 -8.53 -15.34 -1.21
CA VAL A 59 -9.11 -14.23 -1.99
C VAL A 59 -9.60 -14.80 -3.31
N LYS A 60 -10.88 -14.59 -3.64
CA LYS A 60 -11.46 -15.08 -4.90
C LYS A 60 -11.01 -14.23 -6.08
N TYR A 61 -11.12 -14.79 -7.28
CA TYR A 61 -10.95 -14.00 -8.51
C TYR A 61 -11.90 -12.79 -8.50
N ASN A 62 -11.38 -11.61 -8.86
CA ASN A 62 -12.06 -10.30 -8.79
C ASN A 62 -12.47 -9.83 -7.38
N GLU A 63 -11.91 -10.42 -6.31
CA GLU A 63 -12.07 -9.92 -4.95
C GLU A 63 -10.87 -9.04 -4.57
N VAL A 64 -11.14 -7.91 -3.93
CA VAL A 64 -10.10 -6.99 -3.44
C VAL A 64 -10.35 -6.73 -1.96
N LYS A 65 -9.31 -6.88 -1.15
CA LYS A 65 -9.31 -6.51 0.25
C LYS A 65 -8.60 -5.18 0.44
N SER A 66 -9.29 -4.21 1.02
CA SER A 66 -8.72 -2.92 1.41
C SER A 66 -8.78 -2.78 2.93
N ILE A 67 -7.64 -2.52 3.55
CA ILE A 67 -7.54 -2.23 4.99
C ILE A 67 -6.81 -0.89 5.13
N PRO A 68 -7.46 0.17 5.65
CA PRO A 68 -6.77 1.41 5.92
C PRO A 68 -5.82 1.28 7.11
N THR A 69 -4.84 2.17 7.19
CA THR A 69 -4.09 2.41 8.43
C THR A 69 -5.02 2.88 9.55
N ILE A 70 -4.59 2.78 10.81
CA ILE A 70 -5.39 3.13 12.01
C ILE A 70 -5.94 4.56 11.94
N ASP A 71 -5.17 5.47 11.34
CA ASP A 71 -5.55 6.88 11.13
C ASP A 71 -6.51 7.10 9.93
N GLY A 72 -6.82 6.05 9.16
CA GLY A 72 -7.67 6.14 7.97
C GLY A 72 -7.01 6.82 6.76
N LEU A 73 -5.72 7.17 6.84
CA LEU A 73 -5.09 8.05 5.84
C LEU A 73 -4.48 7.32 4.64
N VAL A 74 -4.10 6.04 4.79
CA VAL A 74 -3.47 5.24 3.73
C VAL A 74 -4.21 3.91 3.59
N ALA A 75 -4.70 3.63 2.38
CA ALA A 75 -5.30 2.34 2.05
C ALA A 75 -4.22 1.30 1.72
N GLN A 76 -4.31 0.12 2.33
CA GLN A 76 -3.47 -1.03 2.00
C GLN A 76 -4.34 -2.07 1.30
N ILE A 77 -3.95 -2.46 0.09
CA ILE A 77 -4.80 -3.25 -0.80
C ILE A 77 -4.10 -4.58 -1.13
N ALA A 78 -4.87 -5.66 -1.11
CA ALA A 78 -4.47 -6.98 -1.59
C ALA A 78 -5.56 -7.58 -2.48
N TRP A 79 -5.14 -8.35 -3.47
CA TRP A 79 -5.96 -9.09 -4.42
C TRP A 79 -5.22 -10.38 -4.81
#